data_AF-A0A3D1H844-F1
#
_entry.id   AF-A0A3D1H844-F1
#
_cell.length_a   1.000
_cell.length_b   1.000
_cell.length_c   1.000
_cell.angle_alpha   90.00
_cell.angle_beta   90.00
_cell.angle_gamma   90.00
#
_symmetry.space_group_name_H-M   'P 1'
#
loop_
_entity.id
_entity.type
_entity.pdbx_description
1 polymer ?
#
loop_
_entity_poly.entity_id
_entity_poly.type
_entity_poly.pdbx_seq_one_letter_code
_entity_poly.pdbx_strand_id
1 'polypeptide(L)'
;WDTVKGIICPDGHDNLRYLYNIETQEKHSFQRLKEEDNTVSVGKFHFLEDTFKLANYILIRSFEEGNFDFLVLDELGKLELEGKGLHQAANYIIGNYQSNDNQNLLLVVRTNLVKDIIAHYGIRSFQIVASETLP
;
A
#
# COMPACT_ATOMS: atom_id res chain seq x y z
N TRP A 1 15.18 3.81 -12.90
CA TRP A 1 13.70 3.81 -12.92
C TRP A 1 13.36 5.25 -13.08
N ASP A 2 12.69 5.58 -14.18
CA ASP A 2 12.43 6.96 -14.57
C ASP A 2 11.09 7.43 -14.03
N THR A 3 10.17 6.53 -13.64
CA THR A 3 8.88 6.91 -13.04
C THR A 3 8.41 5.95 -11.94
N VAL A 4 8.29 6.47 -10.71
CA VAL A 4 7.73 5.75 -9.56
C VAL A 4 6.43 6.42 -9.13
N LYS A 5 5.37 5.64 -8.96
CA LYS A 5 4.05 6.09 -8.52
C LYS A 5 3.56 5.27 -7.33
N GLY A 6 2.43 5.69 -6.77
CA GLY A 6 1.76 5.01 -5.67
C GLY A 6 1.96 5.74 -4.35
N ILE A 7 1.91 4.98 -3.26
CA ILE A 7 1.87 5.53 -1.91
C ILE A 7 2.93 4.89 -1.01
N ILE A 8 3.44 5.68 -0.07
CA ILE A 8 4.18 5.20 1.10
C ILE A 8 3.58 5.76 2.39
N CYS A 9 3.80 5.06 3.49
CA CYS A 9 3.27 5.43 4.81
C CYS A 9 4.38 5.80 5.82
N PRO A 10 5.18 6.86 5.57
CA PRO A 10 6.30 7.21 6.44
C PRO A 10 5.84 7.68 7.83
N ASP A 11 6.67 7.40 8.83
CA ASP A 11 6.55 8.02 10.15
C ASP A 11 6.93 9.50 10.07
N GLY A 12 6.11 10.36 10.66
CA GLY A 12 6.38 11.78 10.85
C GLY A 12 7.28 12.06 12.05
N HIS A 13 7.68 13.33 12.20
CA HIS A 13 8.45 13.79 13.36
C HIS A 13 7.70 13.63 14.70
N ASP A 14 6.38 13.50 14.64
CA ASP A 14 5.49 13.22 15.77
C ASP A 14 5.31 11.72 16.06
N ASN A 15 6.05 10.85 15.35
CA ASN A 15 5.91 9.39 15.38
C ASN A 15 4.52 8.88 14.94
N LEU A 16 3.77 9.67 14.18
CA LEU A 16 2.53 9.24 13.54
C LEU A 16 2.79 8.96 12.07
N ARG A 17 2.15 7.92 11.54
CA ARG A 17 2.19 7.63 10.10
C ARG A 17 1.33 8.61 9.33
N TYR A 18 1.80 8.93 8.14
CA TYR A 18 1.09 9.74 7.15
C TYR A 18 0.99 8.99 5.84
N LEU A 19 -0.07 9.24 5.08
CA LEU A 19 -0.13 8.82 3.69
C LEU A 19 0.66 9.82 2.85
N TYR A 20 1.61 9.34 2.06
CA TYR A 20 2.38 10.16 1.13
C TYR A 20 2.20 9.65 -0.29
N ASN A 21 1.75 10.53 -1.18
CA ASN A 21 1.66 10.26 -2.60
C ASN A 21 3.03 10.52 -3.25
N ILE A 22 3.64 9.48 -3.82
CA ILE A 22 4.99 9.60 -4.42
C ILE A 22 5.00 10.57 -5.61
N GLU A 23 3.92 10.58 -6.39
CA GLU A 23 3.84 11.39 -7.62
C GLU A 23 3.64 12.87 -7.31
N THR A 24 2.63 13.20 -6.48
CA THR A 24 2.30 14.60 -6.18
C THR A 24 3.11 15.19 -5.03
N GLN A 25 3.82 14.32 -4.28
CA GLN A 25 4.52 14.66 -3.04
C GLN A 25 3.59 15.18 -1.93
N GLU A 26 2.27 15.01 -2.09
CA GLU A 26 1.29 15.41 -1.10
C GLU A 26 1.30 14.45 0.09
N LYS A 27 1.11 15.02 1.28
CA LYS A 27 1.10 14.31 2.55
C LYS A 27 -0.24 14.52 3.26
N HIS A 28 -0.90 13.43 3.62
CA HIS A 28 -2.19 13.44 4.30
C HIS A 28 -2.08 12.79 5.68
N SER A 29 -2.77 13.37 6.66
CA SER A 29 -2.88 12.78 8.00
C SER A 29 -3.46 11.37 7.88
N PHE A 30 -2.90 10.41 8.60
CA PHE A 30 -3.33 9.02 8.47
C PHE A 30 -3.53 8.36 9.83
N GLN A 31 -2.47 8.25 10.65
CA GLN A 31 -2.59 7.68 11.98
C GLN A 31 -3.15 8.69 12.99
N ARG A 32 -3.99 8.20 13.92
CA ARG A 32 -4.45 8.91 15.11
C ARG A 32 -3.84 8.30 16.37
N LEU A 33 -3.70 9.14 17.40
CA LEU A 33 -3.20 8.71 18.71
C LEU A 33 -4.21 7.85 19.47
N LYS A 34 -5.50 8.00 19.16
CA LYS A 34 -6.60 7.32 19.81
C LYS A 34 -7.62 6.89 18.77
N GLU A 35 -8.45 5.93 19.15
CA GLU A 35 -9.64 5.57 18.41
C GLU A 35 -10.64 6.74 18.41
N GLU A 36 -11.15 7.04 17.22
CA GLU A 36 -12.15 8.06 16.91
C GLU A 36 -13.22 7.43 15.98
N ASP A 37 -14.42 8.02 15.89
CA ASP A 37 -15.55 7.45 15.14
C ASP A 37 -15.25 7.16 13.65
N ASN A 38 -14.27 7.84 13.06
CA ASN A 38 -13.86 7.68 11.66
C ASN A 38 -12.51 6.97 11.51
N THR A 39 -12.13 6.16 12.50
CA THR A 39 -10.87 5.40 12.48
C THR A 39 -11.10 3.90 12.43
N VAL A 40 -10.20 3.21 11.74
CA VAL A 40 -10.05 1.75 11.78
C VAL A 40 -8.85 1.41 12.64
N SER A 41 -9.08 0.53 13.62
CA SER A 41 -8.08 0.07 14.57
C SER A 41 -7.45 -1.25 14.12
N VAL A 42 -6.12 -1.36 14.19
CA VAL A 42 -5.37 -2.61 13.95
C VAL A 42 -4.26 -2.75 15.00
N GLY A 43 -4.49 -3.65 15.96
CA GLY A 43 -3.63 -3.74 17.14
C GLY A 43 -3.68 -2.44 17.94
N LYS A 44 -2.53 -1.79 18.13
CA LYS A 44 -2.41 -0.52 18.85
C LYS A 44 -2.55 0.73 17.98
N PHE A 45 -2.75 0.56 16.68
CA PHE A 45 -2.76 1.66 15.72
C PHE A 45 -4.18 2.00 15.32
N HIS A 46 -4.46 3.30 15.15
CA HIS A 46 -5.74 3.82 14.72
C HIS A 46 -5.52 4.66 13.46
N PHE A 47 -6.24 4.40 12.38
CA PHE A 47 -6.05 5.05 11.08
C PHE A 47 -7.34 5.65 10.55
N LEU A 48 -7.28 6.84 9.98
CA LEU A 48 -8.43 7.49 9.36
C LEU A 48 -8.96 6.69 8.17
N GLU A 49 -10.25 6.38 8.19
CA GLU A 49 -10.93 5.69 7.09
C GLU A 49 -10.90 6.47 5.78
N ASP A 50 -11.10 7.78 5.85
CA ASP A 50 -11.11 8.63 4.64
C ASP A 50 -9.73 8.67 3.96
N THR A 51 -8.66 8.54 4.73
CA THR A 51 -7.31 8.46 4.17
C THR A 51 -7.09 7.13 3.46
N PHE A 52 -7.69 6.02 3.91
CA PHE A 52 -7.70 4.78 3.12
C PHE A 52 -8.50 4.93 1.83
N LYS A 53 -9.66 5.60 1.84
CA LYS A 53 -10.43 5.86 0.61
C LYS A 53 -9.59 6.63 -0.41
N LEU A 54 -8.88 7.66 0.05
CA LEU A 54 -7.95 8.44 -0.77
C LEU A 54 -6.79 7.57 -1.30
N ALA A 55 -6.17 6.76 -0.44
CA ALA A 55 -5.08 5.87 -0.85
C ALA A 55 -5.52 4.88 -1.94
N ASN A 56 -6.70 4.26 -1.78
CA ASN A 56 -7.25 3.35 -2.79
C ASN A 56 -7.52 4.08 -4.12
N TYR A 57 -8.06 5.30 -4.06
CA TYR A 57 -8.28 6.13 -5.23
C TYR A 57 -6.96 6.44 -5.97
N ILE A 58 -5.93 6.90 -5.26
CA ILE A 58 -4.62 7.22 -5.82
C ILE A 58 -4.04 5.98 -6.53
N LEU A 59 -4.03 4.84 -5.83
CA LEU A 59 -3.46 3.60 -6.37
C LEU A 59 -4.18 3.12 -7.63
N ILE A 60 -5.52 3.10 -7.62
CA ILE A 60 -6.32 2.68 -8.78
C ILE A 60 -6.07 3.63 -9.95
N ARG A 61 -6.07 4.95 -9.72
CA ARG A 61 -5.81 5.94 -10.77
C ARG A 61 -4.42 5.80 -11.37
N SER A 62 -3.38 5.72 -10.54
CA SER A 62 -2.01 5.54 -11.02
C SER A 62 -1.85 4.25 -11.82
N PHE A 63 -2.57 3.18 -11.45
CA PHE A 63 -2.59 1.94 -12.21
C PHE A 63 -3.28 2.10 -13.57
N GLU A 64 -4.48 2.71 -13.59
CA GLU A 64 -5.26 2.94 -14.82
C GLU A 64 -4.52 3.84 -15.83
N GLU A 65 -3.77 4.83 -15.36
CA GLU A 65 -2.96 5.69 -16.22
C GLU A 65 -1.82 4.94 -16.92
N GLY A 66 -1.30 3.87 -16.29
CA GLY A 66 -0.30 2.97 -16.86
C GLY A 66 1.09 3.58 -17.11
N ASN A 67 1.33 4.83 -16.72
CA ASN A 67 2.60 5.53 -16.93
C ASN A 67 3.52 5.43 -15.69
N PHE A 68 3.93 4.21 -15.32
CA PHE A 68 4.86 3.97 -14.22
C PHE A 68 5.81 2.82 -14.53
N ASP A 69 7.05 2.92 -14.05
CA ASP A 69 7.95 1.77 -13.98
C ASP A 69 7.66 0.93 -12.74
N PHE A 70 7.33 1.61 -11.64
CA PHE A 70 6.97 1.00 -10.37
C PHE A 70 5.73 1.66 -9.77
N LEU A 71 4.77 0.83 -9.36
CA LEU A 71 3.63 1.23 -8.54
C LEU A 71 3.80 0.64 -7.13
N VAL A 72 3.98 1.51 -6.14
CA VAL A 72 4.26 1.14 -4.75
C VAL A 72 2.97 1.11 -3.92
N LEU A 73 2.74 -0.01 -3.24
CA LEU A 73 1.65 -0.20 -2.28
C LEU A 73 2.26 -0.51 -0.91
N ASP A 74 2.16 0.45 0.02
CA ASP A 74 2.68 0.35 1.39
C ASP A 74 1.57 0.63 2.41
N GLU A 75 1.10 -0.31 3.24
CA GLU A 75 1.50 -1.71 3.41
C GLU A 75 0.27 -2.62 3.23
N LEU A 76 0.44 -3.84 2.72
CA LEU A 76 -0.58 -4.90 2.80
C LEU A 76 -0.37 -5.75 4.06
N GLY A 77 -1.39 -5.82 4.91
CA GLY A 77 -1.34 -6.56 6.16
C GLY A 77 -2.71 -7.08 6.62
N LYS A 78 -2.95 -7.02 7.93
CA LYS A 78 -4.15 -7.63 8.56
C LYS A 78 -5.46 -7.05 8.02
N LEU A 79 -5.51 -5.74 7.79
CA LEU A 79 -6.72 -5.09 7.30
C LEU A 79 -7.07 -5.57 5.89
N GLU A 80 -6.06 -5.71 5.04
CA GLU A 80 -6.23 -6.15 3.65
C GLU A 80 -6.73 -7.58 3.56
N LEU A 81 -6.27 -8.47 4.45
CA LEU A 81 -6.77 -9.84 4.58
C LEU A 81 -8.25 -9.90 5.03
N GLU A 82 -8.74 -8.87 5.71
CA GLU A 82 -10.13 -8.72 6.15
C GLU A 82 -11.00 -7.95 5.16
N GLY A 83 -10.48 -7.60 3.97
CA GLY A 83 -11.24 -6.81 2.99
C GLY A 83 -11.28 -5.30 3.28
N LYS A 84 -10.42 -4.80 4.17
CA LYS A 84 -10.35 -3.39 4.60
C LYS A 84 -9.05 -2.73 4.14
N GLY A 85 -8.82 -1.49 4.56
CA GLY A 85 -7.59 -0.75 4.28
C GLY A 85 -7.38 -0.54 2.78
N LEU A 86 -6.27 -1.01 2.23
CA LEU A 86 -5.92 -0.94 0.81
C LEU A 86 -6.51 -2.08 -0.03
N HIS A 87 -7.36 -2.94 0.55
CA HIS A 87 -7.87 -4.13 -0.12
C HIS A 87 -8.51 -3.84 -1.48
N GLN A 88 -9.30 -2.77 -1.58
CA GLN A 88 -10.00 -2.44 -2.84
C GLN A 88 -9.01 -2.22 -3.99
N ALA A 89 -7.98 -1.40 -3.77
CA ALA A 89 -6.95 -1.14 -4.75
C ALA A 89 -6.06 -2.37 -4.98
N ALA A 90 -5.63 -3.05 -3.92
CA ALA A 90 -4.79 -4.25 -4.04
C ALA A 90 -5.49 -5.35 -4.85
N ASN A 91 -6.75 -5.65 -4.54
CA ASN A 91 -7.53 -6.65 -5.26
C ASN A 91 -7.73 -6.28 -6.74
N TYR A 92 -8.04 -5.00 -7.01
CA TYR A 92 -8.20 -4.52 -8.38
C TYR A 92 -6.89 -4.56 -9.17
N ILE A 93 -5.81 -4.00 -8.62
CA ILE A 93 -4.52 -3.89 -9.29
C ILE A 93 -3.92 -5.27 -9.52
N ILE A 94 -3.82 -6.10 -8.48
CA ILE A 94 -3.20 -7.44 -8.60
C ILE A 94 -4.02 -8.33 -9.53
N GLY A 95 -5.36 -8.24 -9.48
CA GLY A 95 -6.24 -9.03 -10.34
C GLY A 95 -6.21 -8.63 -11.82
N ASN A 96 -5.88 -7.38 -12.14
CA ASN A 96 -5.83 -6.87 -13.52
C ASN A 96 -4.40 -6.67 -14.05
N TYR A 97 -3.38 -6.78 -13.20
CA TYR A 97 -1.99 -6.61 -13.61
C TYR A 97 -1.55 -7.75 -14.53
N GLN A 98 -1.00 -7.37 -15.68
CA GLN A 98 -0.38 -8.28 -16.62
C GLN A 98 1.12 -8.00 -16.65
N SER A 99 1.91 -9.01 -16.28
CA SER A 99 3.36 -8.93 -16.28
C SER A 99 3.88 -8.46 -17.64
N ASN A 100 4.72 -7.43 -17.62
CA ASN A 100 5.42 -6.92 -18.79
C ASN A 100 6.79 -6.36 -18.36
N ASP A 101 7.65 -6.04 -19.33
CA ASP A 101 9.04 -5.63 -19.06
C ASP A 101 9.16 -4.20 -18.52
N ASN A 102 8.08 -3.40 -18.57
CA ASN A 102 8.13 -1.96 -18.33
C ASN A 102 7.49 -1.56 -17.00
N GLN A 103 6.53 -2.32 -16.48
CA GLN A 103 5.74 -1.96 -15.31
C GLN A 103 5.87 -3.02 -14.22
N ASN A 104 6.16 -2.59 -13.00
CA ASN A 104 6.34 -3.46 -11.84
C ASN A 104 5.43 -3.02 -10.69
N LEU A 105 4.96 -4.00 -9.92
CA LEU A 105 4.29 -3.75 -8.65
C LEU A 105 5.27 -3.99 -7.51
N LEU A 106 5.42 -3.01 -6.61
CA LEU A 106 6.18 -3.17 -5.37
C LEU A 106 5.20 -3.18 -4.20
N LEU A 107 5.04 -4.36 -3.59
CA LEU A 107 4.14 -4.55 -2.45
C LEU A 107 4.96 -4.62 -1.17
N VAL A 108 4.75 -3.69 -0.26
CA VAL A 108 5.30 -3.79 1.10
C VAL A 108 4.34 -4.65 1.92
N VAL A 109 4.86 -5.72 2.50
CA VAL A 109 4.06 -6.70 3.24
C VAL A 109 4.74 -6.99 4.57
N ARG A 110 3.95 -6.98 5.66
CA ARG A 110 4.41 -7.47 6.97
C ARG A 110 5.00 -8.86 6.86
N THR A 111 6.24 -9.06 7.33
CA THR A 111 7.02 -10.31 7.17
C THR A 111 6.23 -11.56 7.56
N ASN A 112 5.48 -11.51 8.67
CA ASN A 112 4.70 -12.64 9.18
C ASN A 112 3.41 -12.94 8.39
N LEU A 113 3.01 -12.06 7.46
CA LEU A 113 1.80 -12.16 6.65
C LEU A 113 2.07 -12.41 5.17
N VAL A 114 3.35 -12.47 4.75
CA VAL A 114 3.73 -12.64 3.33
C VAL A 114 3.03 -13.82 2.68
N LYS A 115 3.03 -14.99 3.33
CA LYS A 115 2.37 -16.20 2.80
C LYS A 115 0.86 -16.01 2.66
N ASP A 116 0.23 -15.39 3.65
CA ASP A 116 -1.22 -15.17 3.67
C ASP A 116 -1.63 -14.18 2.58
N ILE A 117 -0.87 -13.10 2.39
CA ILE A 117 -1.12 -12.10 1.34
C ILE A 117 -0.95 -12.70 -0.06
N ILE A 118 0.11 -13.48 -0.30
CA ILE A 118 0.32 -14.18 -1.57
C ILE A 118 -0.86 -15.10 -1.87
N ALA A 119 -1.32 -15.87 -0.88
CA ALA A 119 -2.45 -16.77 -1.04
C ALA A 119 -3.77 -16.01 -1.26
N HIS A 120 -4.01 -14.95 -0.48
CA HIS A 120 -5.24 -14.16 -0.53
C HIS A 120 -5.44 -13.49 -1.89
N TYR A 121 -4.39 -12.90 -2.47
CA TYR A 121 -4.46 -12.24 -3.78
C TYR A 121 -4.07 -13.13 -4.95
N GLY A 122 -3.74 -14.41 -4.70
CA GLY A 122 -3.39 -15.37 -5.75
C GLY A 122 -2.12 -15.01 -6.54
N ILE A 123 -1.12 -14.39 -5.89
CA ILE A 123 0.12 -13.95 -6.54
C ILE A 123 0.98 -15.17 -6.88
N ARG A 124 1.31 -15.36 -8.17
CA ARG A 124 2.03 -16.56 -8.65
C ARG A 124 3.50 -16.33 -9.02
N SER A 125 3.84 -15.11 -9.43
CA SER A 125 5.19 -14.73 -9.85
C SER A 125 5.58 -13.49 -9.07
N PHE A 126 6.64 -13.59 -8.28
CA PHE A 126 7.13 -12.51 -7.44
C PHE A 126 8.59 -12.75 -7.06
N GLN A 127 9.26 -11.67 -6.69
CA GLN A 127 10.56 -11.71 -6.03
C GLN A 127 10.42 -11.13 -4.63
N ILE A 128 10.92 -11.85 -3.63
CA ILE A 128 11.00 -11.33 -2.26
C ILE A 128 12.32 -10.58 -2.11
N VAL A 129 12.23 -9.34 -1.63
CA VAL A 129 13.38 -8.53 -1.22
C VAL A 129 13.23 -8.28 0.27
N ALA A 130 14.12 -8.86 1.08
CA ALA A 130 14.11 -8.63 2.53
C ALA A 130 14.91 -7.37 2.85
N SER A 131 14.46 -6.56 3.81
CA SER A 131 15.18 -5.35 4.23
C SER A 131 16.60 -5.64 4.70
N GLU A 132 16.82 -6.80 5.32
CA GLU A 132 18.12 -7.27 5.80
C GLU A 132 19.12 -7.56 4.66
N THR A 133 18.61 -7.68 3.43
CA THR A 133 19.41 -7.96 2.22
C THR A 133 19.63 -6.73 1.35
N LEU A 134 19.08 -5.57 1.76
CA LEU A 134 19.34 -4.29 1.12
C LEU A 134 20.69 -3.73 1.61
N PRO A 135 21.52 -3.15 0.70
CA PRO A 135 22.84 -2.62 1.03
C PRO A 135 22.82 -1.43 1.99
#